data_AF-A0A2Z3QV91-F1
#
_entry.id   AF-A0A2Z3QV91-F1
#
_cell.length_a   1.000
_cell.length_b   1.000
_cell.length_c   1.000
_cell.angle_alpha   90.00
_cell.angle_beta   90.00
_cell.angle_gamma   90.00
#
_symmetry.space_group_name_H-M   'P 1'
#
loop_
_entity.id
_entity.type
_entity.pdbx_description
1 polymer ?
#
loop_
_entity_poly.entity_id
_entity_poly.type
_entity_poly.pdbx_seq_one_letter_code
_entity_poly.pdbx_strand_id
1 'polypeptide(L)'
;MAWTFIDPARFAGTCYRAANWIELGPTRGATAFCLAWTFIDPARFAGTCYRAANWIELGPTRGFAKSNATYVAHGAPKRIWVYPLHKKARLILSSPRPHPDLPRQEIKTMQLSDADAAALFARLESLDDPRAKRGRRHTQRSLLAIVLCAVISGAQGPTAIGEWVKRLPPAMLRRLRCRRTADGHHEPPSEPTIRRLLQAIDIEQLERQLGDWLHTQGVADEPVA
;
A
#
# COMPACT_ATOMS: atom_id res chain seq x y z
N MET A 1 -31.11 12.08 10.15
CA MET A 1 -30.62 13.22 9.32
C MET A 1 -29.10 13.23 9.40
N ALA A 2 -28.44 13.46 8.27
CA ALA A 2 -27.00 13.65 8.07
C ALA A 2 -26.05 12.46 8.38
N TRP A 3 -25.92 11.54 7.43
CA TRP A 3 -24.64 10.84 7.22
C TRP A 3 -23.89 11.58 6.13
N THR A 4 -23.04 12.51 6.57
CA THR A 4 -22.12 13.26 5.74
C THR A 4 -21.13 12.31 5.07
N PHE A 5 -21.16 12.31 3.72
CA PHE A 5 -20.04 12.07 2.82
C PHE A 5 -19.03 10.97 3.20
N ILE A 6 -19.27 9.76 2.71
CA ILE A 6 -18.16 8.85 2.38
C ILE A 6 -17.57 9.36 1.07
N ASP A 7 -16.46 10.08 1.16
CA ASP A 7 -15.69 10.53 0.01
C ASP A 7 -15.21 9.31 -0.81
N PRO A 8 -15.69 9.12 -2.06
CA PRO A 8 -15.28 8.02 -2.93
C PRO A 8 -13.81 8.14 -3.38
N ALA A 9 -13.09 9.22 -3.08
CA ALA A 9 -11.66 9.36 -3.35
C ALA A 9 -10.78 8.40 -2.53
N ARG A 10 -11.26 7.84 -1.42
CA ARG A 10 -10.48 6.92 -0.57
C ARG A 10 -10.57 5.44 -0.95
N PHE A 11 -11.48 5.03 -1.83
CA PHE A 11 -11.71 3.61 -2.11
C PHE A 11 -11.73 3.33 -3.62
N ALA A 12 -10.61 3.60 -4.27
CA ALA A 12 -10.38 3.24 -5.65
C ALA A 12 -9.83 1.80 -5.75
N GLY A 13 -10.72 0.82 -5.91
CA GLY A 13 -10.39 -0.54 -6.31
C GLY A 13 -11.21 -0.95 -7.54
N THR A 14 -10.51 -1.21 -8.64
CA THR A 14 -11.00 -1.56 -9.98
C THR A 14 -12.06 -2.66 -9.98
N CYS A 15 -13.15 -2.41 -10.71
CA CYS A 15 -14.13 -3.40 -11.13
C CYS A 15 -13.47 -4.43 -12.07
N TYR A 16 -13.86 -5.70 -11.94
CA TYR A 16 -13.39 -6.90 -12.64
C TYR A 16 -12.14 -7.61 -12.08
N ARG A 17 -12.32 -8.27 -10.94
CA ARG A 17 -11.94 -9.68 -10.70
C ARG A 17 -12.72 -10.17 -9.47
N ALA A 18 -13.07 -11.45 -9.46
CA ALA A 18 -13.76 -12.11 -8.35
C ALA A 18 -13.06 -11.80 -7.02
N ALA A 19 -13.83 -11.47 -5.98
CA ALA A 19 -13.39 -11.27 -4.60
C ALA A 19 -12.01 -10.58 -4.46
N ASN A 20 -11.99 -9.24 -4.44
CA ASN A 20 -10.79 -8.52 -4.02
C ASN A 20 -10.60 -8.72 -2.51
N TRP A 21 -9.92 -9.79 -2.14
CA TRP A 21 -9.22 -9.92 -0.88
C TRP A 21 -8.06 -8.92 -0.90
N ILE A 22 -8.00 -8.00 0.06
CA ILE A 22 -6.79 -7.23 0.29
C ILE A 22 -5.85 -8.16 1.06
N GLU A 23 -5.00 -8.87 0.32
CA GLU A 23 -3.82 -9.53 0.87
C GLU A 23 -2.74 -8.48 1.16
N LEU A 24 -2.35 -8.37 2.42
CA LEU A 24 -1.03 -7.89 2.81
C LEU A 24 -0.46 -8.98 3.73
N GLY A 25 0.62 -9.62 3.25
CA GLY A 25 1.18 -10.86 3.80
C GLY A 25 1.68 -10.78 5.26
N PRO A 26 2.01 -11.93 5.86
CA PRO A 26 2.17 -12.10 7.30
C PRO A 26 3.61 -11.86 7.77
N THR A 27 3.77 -11.40 9.01
CA THR A 27 4.42 -12.15 10.11
C THR A 27 4.50 -11.28 11.38
N ARG A 28 3.97 -11.83 12.50
CA ARG A 28 3.97 -11.31 13.89
C ARG A 28 3.07 -10.09 14.17
N GLY A 29 1.78 -10.38 14.37
CA GLY A 29 0.77 -9.45 14.88
C GLY A 29 -0.47 -9.47 13.99
N ALA A 30 -1.49 -10.24 14.38
CA ALA A 30 -2.67 -10.50 13.56
C ALA A 30 -3.32 -9.20 13.04
N THR A 31 -3.25 -8.98 11.72
CA THR A 31 -4.09 -7.98 11.04
C THR A 31 -5.54 -8.42 11.15
N ALA A 32 -6.32 -7.74 11.99
CA ALA A 32 -7.72 -8.04 12.19
C ALA A 32 -8.56 -7.48 11.02
N PHE A 33 -8.91 -8.35 10.07
CA PHE A 33 -9.89 -7.99 9.03
C PHE A 33 -11.25 -7.72 9.68
N CYS A 34 -11.79 -6.52 9.46
CA CYS A 34 -13.08 -6.13 10.07
C CYS A 34 -14.29 -6.44 9.18
N LEU A 35 -14.16 -6.28 7.86
CA LEU A 35 -15.27 -6.32 6.93
C LEU A 35 -14.79 -6.81 5.56
N ALA A 36 -15.50 -7.74 4.95
CA ALA A 36 -15.42 -8.01 3.52
C ALA A 36 -16.57 -7.29 2.80
N TRP A 37 -16.32 -6.78 1.60
CA TRP A 37 -17.38 -6.22 0.75
C TRP A 37 -17.29 -6.75 -0.67
N THR A 38 -18.41 -6.67 -1.39
CA THR A 38 -18.47 -6.97 -2.82
C THR A 38 -19.53 -6.10 -3.51
N PHE A 39 -19.40 -5.97 -4.83
CA PHE A 39 -20.36 -5.28 -5.69
C PHE A 39 -21.00 -6.26 -6.66
N ILE A 40 -22.33 -6.29 -6.68
CA ILE A 40 -23.10 -7.18 -7.56
C ILE A 40 -23.84 -6.32 -8.57
N ASP A 41 -23.70 -6.66 -9.85
CA ASP A 41 -24.48 -6.05 -10.91
C ASP A 41 -25.88 -6.67 -10.93
N PRO A 42 -26.95 -5.92 -10.56
CA PRO A 42 -28.30 -6.46 -10.50
C PRO A 42 -28.84 -6.85 -11.87
N ALA A 43 -28.30 -6.31 -12.97
CA ALA A 43 -28.71 -6.69 -14.33
C ALA A 43 -28.24 -8.11 -14.70
N ARG A 44 -27.21 -8.62 -14.01
CA ARG A 44 -26.62 -9.93 -14.30
C ARG A 44 -26.90 -10.96 -13.21
N PHE A 45 -26.92 -10.55 -11.94
CA PHE A 45 -27.01 -11.48 -10.81
C PHE A 45 -27.86 -10.89 -9.68
N ALA A 46 -28.76 -11.70 -9.13
CA ALA A 46 -29.62 -11.30 -8.01
C ALA A 46 -28.89 -11.26 -6.65
N GLY A 47 -27.71 -11.91 -6.54
CA GLY A 47 -26.93 -11.98 -5.29
C GLY A 47 -27.43 -13.04 -4.29
N THR A 48 -28.16 -14.06 -4.76
CA THR A 48 -28.78 -15.10 -3.92
C THR A 48 -27.77 -15.89 -3.08
N CYS A 49 -26.60 -16.24 -3.63
CA CYS A 49 -25.56 -16.95 -2.90
C CYS A 49 -25.00 -16.13 -1.72
N TYR A 50 -24.83 -14.81 -1.90
CA TYR A 50 -24.39 -13.92 -0.83
C TYR A 50 -25.47 -13.77 0.25
N ARG A 51 -26.74 -13.67 -0.14
CA ARG A 51 -27.86 -13.67 0.81
C ARG A 51 -27.93 -14.96 1.63
N ALA A 52 -27.76 -16.11 0.98
CA ALA A 52 -27.75 -17.42 1.64
C ALA A 52 -26.53 -17.57 2.58
N ALA A 53 -25.40 -16.96 2.24
CA ALA A 53 -24.19 -16.93 3.07
C ALA A 53 -24.21 -15.84 4.16
N ASN A 54 -25.39 -15.30 4.51
CA ASN A 54 -25.58 -14.27 5.55
C ASN A 54 -24.85 -12.93 5.29
N TRP A 55 -24.62 -12.57 4.02
CA TRP A 55 -24.14 -11.23 3.69
C TRP A 55 -25.27 -10.21 3.85
N ILE A 56 -24.89 -9.00 4.23
CA ILE A 56 -25.79 -7.88 4.45
C ILE A 56 -25.73 -6.97 3.23
N GLU A 57 -26.89 -6.69 2.64
CA GLU A 57 -26.99 -5.72 1.55
C GLU A 57 -27.13 -4.30 2.08
N LEU A 58 -26.27 -3.39 1.61
CA LEU A 58 -26.30 -1.97 2.00
C LEU A 58 -27.07 -1.08 1.02
N GLY A 59 -27.33 -1.57 -0.20
CA GLY A 59 -28.08 -0.84 -1.24
C GLY A 59 -27.25 -0.53 -2.51
N PRO A 60 -27.80 0.26 -3.43
CA PRO A 60 -27.17 0.53 -4.72
C PRO A 60 -26.04 1.57 -4.67
N THR A 61 -25.07 1.46 -5.58
CA THR A 61 -24.07 2.50 -5.87
C THR A 61 -24.70 3.60 -6.74
N ARG A 62 -23.99 4.72 -6.89
CA ARG A 62 -24.42 5.84 -7.76
C ARG A 62 -24.20 5.61 -9.27
N GLY A 63 -23.68 4.45 -9.68
CA GLY A 63 -23.42 4.15 -11.10
C GLY A 63 -22.26 4.94 -11.72
N PHE A 64 -21.17 5.13 -10.97
CA PHE A 64 -19.92 5.74 -11.45
C PHE A 64 -18.82 4.69 -11.57
N ALA A 65 -17.93 4.88 -12.55
CA ALA A 65 -16.73 4.09 -12.74
C ALA A 65 -15.50 5.01 -12.79
N LYS A 66 -14.38 4.52 -12.27
CA LYS A 66 -13.11 5.26 -12.32
C LYS A 66 -12.57 5.25 -13.74
N SER A 67 -12.26 6.43 -14.28
CA SER A 67 -11.54 6.65 -15.53
C SER A 67 -10.32 7.52 -15.23
N ASN A 68 -9.13 6.92 -15.22
CA ASN A 68 -7.89 7.58 -14.80
C ASN A 68 -8.01 8.25 -13.41
N ALA A 69 -7.94 9.58 -13.36
CA ALA A 69 -8.04 10.39 -12.15
C ALA A 69 -9.47 10.85 -11.85
N THR A 70 -10.44 10.60 -12.74
CA THR A 70 -11.82 11.07 -12.61
C THR A 70 -12.80 9.90 -12.49
N TYR A 71 -14.05 10.22 -12.14
CA TYR A 71 -15.16 9.28 -12.13
C TYR A 71 -16.17 9.70 -13.18
N VAL A 72 -16.53 8.78 -14.06
CA VAL A 72 -17.50 9.00 -15.13
C VAL A 72 -18.77 8.24 -14.79
N ALA A 73 -19.91 8.94 -14.88
CA ALA A 73 -21.22 8.32 -14.71
C ALA A 73 -21.50 7.38 -15.89
N HIS A 74 -21.96 6.18 -15.60
CA HIS A 74 -22.35 5.19 -16.61
C HIS A 74 -23.76 4.61 -16.37
N GLY A 75 -24.49 5.14 -15.37
CA GLY A 75 -25.91 4.83 -15.17
C GLY A 75 -26.23 3.39 -14.76
N ALA A 76 -25.23 2.55 -14.46
CA ALA A 76 -25.43 1.16 -14.06
C ALA A 76 -25.12 0.96 -12.57
N PRO A 77 -26.05 1.25 -11.66
CA PRO A 77 -25.84 1.09 -10.23
C PRO A 77 -25.65 -0.39 -9.86
N LYS A 78 -24.66 -0.68 -9.01
CA LYS A 78 -24.38 -2.03 -8.47
C LYS A 78 -24.89 -2.12 -7.03
N ARG A 79 -25.29 -3.30 -6.57
CA ARG A 79 -25.65 -3.52 -5.17
C ARG A 79 -24.40 -3.79 -4.34
N ILE A 80 -24.27 -3.08 -3.22
CA ILE A 80 -23.20 -3.26 -2.26
C ILE A 80 -23.62 -4.33 -1.25
N TRP A 81 -22.79 -5.35 -1.10
CA TRP A 81 -22.95 -6.39 -0.09
C TRP A 81 -21.74 -6.42 0.81
N VAL A 82 -21.96 -6.63 2.10
CA VAL A 82 -20.90 -6.67 3.11
C VAL A 82 -21.05 -7.87 4.03
N TYR A 83 -19.93 -8.37 4.51
CA TYR A 83 -19.87 -9.45 5.49
C TYR A 83 -18.93 -9.04 6.64
N PRO A 84 -19.48 -8.79 7.85
CA PRO A 84 -18.66 -8.49 9.02
C PRO A 84 -17.77 -9.68 9.39
N LEU A 85 -16.45 -9.46 9.38
CA LEU A 85 -15.47 -10.46 9.79
C LEU A 85 -15.10 -10.32 11.28
N HIS A 86 -15.43 -9.18 11.89
CA HIS A 86 -15.25 -8.91 13.30
C HIS A 86 -16.58 -8.62 14.00
N LYS A 87 -16.79 -9.13 15.22
CA LYS A 87 -18.04 -8.93 15.99
C LYS A 87 -18.35 -7.44 16.20
N LYS A 88 -17.32 -6.62 16.37
CA LYS A 88 -17.43 -5.15 16.54
C LYS A 88 -17.17 -4.37 15.24
N ALA A 89 -17.22 -5.00 14.06
CA ALA A 89 -16.81 -4.37 12.79
C ALA A 89 -17.45 -3.01 12.56
N ARG A 90 -18.77 -2.89 12.80
CA ARG A 90 -19.49 -1.63 12.60
C ARG A 90 -18.96 -0.54 13.53
N LEU A 91 -18.79 -0.84 14.82
CA LEU A 91 -18.28 0.08 15.83
C LEU A 91 -16.85 0.55 15.49
N ILE A 92 -15.99 -0.40 15.12
CA ILE A 92 -14.59 -0.15 14.75
C ILE A 92 -14.53 0.79 13.54
N LEU A 93 -15.26 0.46 12.46
CA LEU A 93 -15.19 1.20 11.20
C LEU A 93 -15.94 2.53 11.22
N SER A 94 -16.92 2.69 12.12
CA SER A 94 -17.60 3.97 12.34
C SER A 94 -16.90 4.88 13.35
N SER A 95 -15.80 4.43 13.96
CA SER A 95 -15.09 5.21 14.96
C SER A 95 -14.34 6.40 14.31
N PRO A 96 -14.48 7.63 14.84
CA PRO A 96 -13.79 8.81 14.30
C PRO A 96 -12.28 8.79 14.54
N ARG A 97 -11.80 7.90 15.42
CA ARG A 97 -10.38 7.68 15.73
C ARG A 97 -10.04 6.21 15.54
N PRO A 98 -8.76 5.85 15.33
CA PRO A 98 -8.34 4.46 15.29
C PRO A 98 -8.83 3.72 16.54
N HIS A 99 -9.56 2.63 16.33
CA HIS A 99 -10.13 1.84 17.43
C HIS A 99 -9.02 0.99 18.07
N PRO A 100 -8.97 0.85 19.42
CA PRO A 100 -7.90 0.11 20.11
C PRO A 100 -7.78 -1.36 19.67
N ASP A 101 -8.90 -2.00 19.34
CA ASP A 101 -8.93 -3.38 18.81
C ASP A 101 -8.25 -3.54 17.42
N LEU A 102 -7.90 -2.44 16.73
CA LEU A 102 -7.08 -2.50 15.52
C LEU A 102 -5.63 -2.18 15.88
N PRO A 103 -4.68 -3.12 15.68
CA PRO A 103 -3.28 -2.85 15.96
C PRO A 103 -2.82 -1.68 15.07
N ARG A 104 -2.34 -0.61 15.70
CA ARG A 104 -1.67 0.46 14.98
C ARG A 104 -0.32 -0.09 14.57
N GLN A 105 -0.09 -0.27 13.27
CA GLN A 105 1.27 -0.45 12.79
C GLN A 105 1.98 0.89 12.98
N GLU A 106 2.78 0.99 14.04
CA GLU A 106 3.67 2.12 14.22
C GLU A 106 4.74 2.04 13.14
N ILE A 107 4.57 2.92 12.16
CA ILE A 107 5.56 3.11 11.12
C ILE A 107 6.70 3.92 11.75
N LYS A 108 7.72 3.24 12.27
CA LYS A 108 8.92 3.89 12.79
C LYS A 108 9.63 4.58 11.63
N THR A 109 9.95 5.86 11.78
CA THR A 109 10.79 6.55 10.80
C THR A 109 12.24 6.13 11.04
N MET A 110 12.80 5.32 10.14
CA MET A 110 14.23 5.00 10.19
C MET A 110 15.05 6.29 10.02
N GLN A 111 16.09 6.45 10.85
CA GLN A 111 17.10 7.49 10.67
C GLN A 111 18.28 6.88 9.89
N LEU A 112 18.50 7.33 8.66
CA LEU A 112 19.62 6.91 7.83
C LEU A 112 20.69 8.01 7.82
N SER A 113 21.92 7.68 8.23
CA SER A 113 23.05 8.61 8.15
C SER A 113 23.50 8.81 6.69
N ASP A 114 24.23 9.90 6.40
CA ASP A 114 24.73 10.16 5.04
C ASP A 114 25.77 9.11 4.60
N ALA A 115 26.56 8.56 5.54
CA ALA A 115 27.54 7.51 5.28
C ALA A 115 26.86 6.17 4.94
N ASP A 116 25.84 5.79 5.71
CA ASP A 116 25.09 4.55 5.48
C ASP A 116 24.31 4.61 4.16
N ALA A 117 23.74 5.78 3.83
CA ALA A 117 23.11 6.00 2.54
C ALA A 117 24.10 5.79 1.40
N ALA A 118 25.30 6.38 1.48
CA ALA A 118 26.33 6.21 0.45
C ALA A 118 26.75 4.74 0.28
N ALA A 119 26.96 4.01 1.39
CA ALA A 119 27.31 2.60 1.38
C ALA A 119 26.19 1.72 0.77
N LEU A 120 24.92 2.06 1.04
CA LEU A 120 23.76 1.40 0.44
C LEU A 120 23.73 1.63 -1.08
N PHE A 121 23.90 2.87 -1.52
CA PHE A 121 23.90 3.20 -2.96
C PHE A 121 25.04 2.53 -3.73
N ALA A 122 26.22 2.39 -3.12
CA ALA A 122 27.35 1.69 -3.70
C ALA A 122 27.05 0.19 -3.92
N ARG A 123 26.36 -0.46 -2.98
CA ARG A 123 25.95 -1.86 -3.12
C ARG A 123 24.86 -2.05 -4.17
N LEU A 124 23.93 -1.10 -4.29
CA LEU A 124 22.86 -1.13 -5.29
C LEU A 124 23.36 -0.81 -6.72
N GLU A 125 24.63 -0.47 -6.90
CA GLU A 125 25.21 -0.14 -8.21
C GLU A 125 25.28 -1.35 -9.15
N SER A 126 25.52 -2.55 -8.60
CA SER A 126 25.68 -3.80 -9.35
C SER A 126 24.39 -4.42 -9.87
N LEU A 127 23.22 -3.87 -9.48
CA LEU A 127 21.92 -4.42 -9.85
C LEU A 127 21.45 -3.91 -11.22
N ASP A 128 21.13 -4.84 -12.10
CA ASP A 128 20.56 -4.54 -13.42
C ASP A 128 19.17 -3.90 -13.28
N ASP A 129 18.85 -2.93 -14.12
CA ASP A 129 17.54 -2.25 -14.12
C ASP A 129 16.58 -2.89 -15.14
N PRO A 130 15.67 -3.82 -14.72
CA PRO A 130 14.76 -4.52 -15.62
C PRO A 130 13.66 -3.60 -16.19
N ARG A 131 13.55 -2.35 -15.75
CA ARG A 131 12.46 -1.47 -16.17
C ARG A 131 12.74 -0.91 -17.57
N ALA A 132 11.69 -0.66 -18.35
CA ALA A 132 11.83 -0.03 -19.66
C ALA A 132 12.58 1.32 -19.58
N LYS A 133 13.39 1.65 -20.60
CA LYS A 133 14.16 2.91 -20.66
C LYS A 133 13.27 4.16 -20.77
N ARG A 134 12.08 4.03 -21.34
CA ARG A 134 11.14 5.14 -21.56
C ARG A 134 10.36 5.46 -20.28
N GLY A 135 10.33 6.74 -19.90
CA GLY A 135 9.51 7.21 -18.77
C GLY A 135 10.14 7.03 -17.38
N ARG A 136 11.45 6.77 -17.30
CA ARG A 136 12.18 6.65 -16.03
C ARG A 136 12.25 8.01 -15.33
N ARG A 137 11.40 8.23 -14.32
CA ARG A 137 11.43 9.41 -13.45
C ARG A 137 12.37 9.26 -12.25
N HIS A 138 12.44 8.05 -11.69
CA HIS A 138 13.29 7.72 -10.55
C HIS A 138 14.26 6.59 -10.92
N THR A 139 15.51 6.72 -10.45
CA THR A 139 16.54 5.67 -10.63
C THR A 139 16.15 4.42 -9.84
N GLN A 140 16.57 3.25 -10.31
CA GLN A 140 16.26 1.99 -9.63
C GLN A 140 16.86 1.97 -8.24
N ARG A 141 18.11 2.44 -8.12
CA ARG A 141 18.84 2.52 -6.85
C ARG A 141 18.06 3.31 -5.80
N SER A 142 17.50 4.46 -6.19
CA SER A 142 16.69 5.28 -5.27
C SER A 142 15.43 4.54 -4.82
N LEU A 143 14.73 3.89 -5.75
CA LEU A 143 13.53 3.13 -5.39
C LEU A 143 13.81 1.90 -4.54
N LEU A 144 14.90 1.16 -4.83
CA LEU A 144 15.33 0.01 -4.04
C LEU A 144 15.73 0.43 -2.63
N ALA A 145 16.50 1.52 -2.50
CA ALA A 145 16.86 2.07 -1.19
C ALA A 145 15.60 2.47 -0.39
N ILE A 146 14.63 3.11 -1.05
CA ILE A 146 13.34 3.46 -0.44
C ILE A 146 12.58 2.23 0.04
N VAL A 147 12.47 1.20 -0.82
CA VAL A 147 11.79 -0.05 -0.47
C VAL A 147 12.49 -0.72 0.72
N LEU A 148 13.81 -0.81 0.70
CA LEU A 148 14.60 -1.41 1.76
C LEU A 148 14.42 -0.68 3.10
N CYS A 149 14.56 0.65 3.10
CA CYS A 149 14.33 1.46 4.30
C CYS A 149 12.90 1.35 4.81
N ALA A 150 11.91 1.27 3.91
CA ALA A 150 10.51 1.10 4.28
C ALA A 150 10.26 -0.29 4.91
N VAL A 151 10.83 -1.36 4.34
CA VAL A 151 10.72 -2.73 4.87
C VAL A 151 11.40 -2.86 6.23
N ILE A 152 12.60 -2.30 6.41
CA ILE A 152 13.29 -2.23 7.71
C ILE A 152 12.47 -1.43 8.72
N SER A 153 11.79 -0.38 8.27
CA SER A 153 10.85 0.40 9.09
C SER A 153 9.53 -0.34 9.39
N GLY A 154 9.38 -1.57 8.90
CA GLY A 154 8.21 -2.42 9.11
C GLY A 154 7.08 -2.25 8.09
N ALA A 155 7.24 -1.47 7.03
CA ALA A 155 6.21 -1.30 6.00
C ALA A 155 6.11 -2.56 5.12
N GLN A 156 4.88 -3.12 5.04
CA GLN A 156 4.61 -4.36 4.31
C GLN A 156 3.79 -4.08 3.04
N GLY A 157 4.37 -4.40 1.89
CA GLY A 157 3.72 -4.27 0.57
C GLY A 157 3.72 -2.84 -0.02
N PRO A 158 3.34 -2.72 -1.31
CA PRO A 158 3.53 -1.48 -2.09
C PRO A 158 2.72 -0.29 -1.56
N THR A 159 1.53 -0.54 -1.01
CA THR A 159 0.67 0.52 -0.46
C THR A 159 1.27 1.10 0.82
N ALA A 160 1.71 0.24 1.75
CA ALA A 160 2.34 0.68 3.00
C ALA A 160 3.65 1.42 2.73
N ILE A 161 4.46 0.93 1.77
CA ILE A 161 5.69 1.63 1.34
C ILE A 161 5.32 3.00 0.74
N GLY A 162 4.30 3.07 -0.13
CA GLY A 162 3.84 4.34 -0.70
C GLY A 162 3.36 5.34 0.36
N GLU A 163 2.72 4.88 1.43
CA GLU A 163 2.36 5.72 2.57
C GLU A 163 3.58 6.14 3.41
N TRP A 164 4.52 5.23 3.64
CA TRP A 164 5.78 5.50 4.33
C TRP A 164 6.54 6.63 3.63
N VAL A 165 6.70 6.52 2.31
CA VAL A 165 7.39 7.51 1.48
C VAL A 165 6.75 8.90 1.59
N LYS A 166 5.41 9.00 1.60
CA LYS A 166 4.70 10.28 1.71
C LYS A 166 4.93 10.99 3.05
N ARG A 167 5.33 10.25 4.09
CA ARG A 167 5.59 10.80 5.43
C ARG A 167 7.05 11.21 5.64
N LEU A 168 7.92 10.96 4.66
CA LEU A 168 9.34 11.26 4.79
C LEU A 168 9.63 12.76 4.83
N PRO A 169 10.55 13.21 5.71
CA PRO A 169 11.01 14.59 5.70
C PRO A 169 11.85 14.87 4.44
N PRO A 170 11.88 16.13 3.94
CA PRO A 170 12.63 16.51 2.74
C PRO A 170 14.13 16.16 2.80
N ALA A 171 14.74 16.20 3.99
CA ALA A 171 16.13 15.80 4.19
C ALA A 171 16.37 14.32 3.86
N MET A 172 15.44 13.44 4.20
CA MET A 172 15.54 12.01 3.90
C MET A 172 15.34 11.75 2.40
N LEU A 173 14.40 12.46 1.75
CA LEU A 173 14.21 12.38 0.30
C LEU A 173 15.47 12.79 -0.47
N ARG A 174 16.22 13.79 0.04
CA ARG A 174 17.53 14.18 -0.50
C ARG A 174 18.56 13.07 -0.33
N ARG A 175 18.65 12.46 0.85
CA ARG A 175 19.56 11.33 1.12
C ARG A 175 19.30 10.13 0.23
N LEU A 176 18.03 9.82 0.00
CA LEU A 176 17.58 8.73 -0.87
C LEU A 176 17.66 9.08 -2.38
N ARG A 177 18.30 10.21 -2.72
CA ARG A 177 18.53 10.66 -4.10
C ARG A 177 17.24 10.70 -4.94
N CYS A 178 16.13 11.08 -4.32
CA CYS A 178 14.86 11.28 -5.02
C CYS A 178 15.01 12.40 -6.06
N ARG A 179 14.15 12.37 -7.09
CA ARG A 179 14.18 13.36 -8.16
C ARG A 179 13.87 14.74 -7.60
N ARG A 180 14.60 15.75 -8.05
CA ARG A 180 14.28 17.16 -7.78
C ARG A 180 13.33 17.70 -8.85
N THR A 181 12.25 18.33 -8.41
CA THR A 181 11.31 19.07 -9.26
C THR A 181 11.94 20.41 -9.69
N ALA A 182 11.39 21.03 -10.73
CA ALA A 182 11.77 22.38 -11.16
C ALA A 182 11.72 23.41 -10.02
N ASP A 183 10.76 23.25 -9.10
CA ASP A 183 10.56 24.11 -7.92
C ASP A 183 11.57 23.83 -6.78
N GLY A 184 12.55 22.95 -6.99
CA GLY A 184 13.63 22.66 -6.03
C GLY A 184 13.30 21.61 -4.96
N HIS A 185 12.02 21.24 -4.79
CA HIS A 185 11.58 20.17 -3.89
C HIS A 185 11.94 18.76 -4.41
N HIS A 186 12.10 17.81 -3.49
CA HIS A 186 12.31 16.40 -3.86
C HIS A 186 10.95 15.69 -3.98
N GLU A 187 10.68 15.12 -5.15
CA GLU A 187 9.44 14.41 -5.46
C GLU A 187 9.51 12.96 -4.95
N PRO A 188 8.62 12.54 -4.04
CA PRO A 188 8.53 11.14 -3.62
C PRO A 188 8.00 10.25 -4.75
N PRO A 189 8.49 9.00 -4.89
CA PRO A 189 7.90 8.07 -5.84
C PRO A 189 6.45 7.72 -5.48
N SER A 190 5.64 7.54 -6.52
CA SER A 190 4.24 7.13 -6.38
C SER A 190 4.11 5.63 -6.09
N GLU A 191 3.05 5.21 -5.38
CA GLU A 191 2.75 3.78 -5.14
C GLU A 191 2.76 2.94 -6.44
N PRO A 192 2.17 3.39 -7.57
CA PRO A 192 2.22 2.62 -8.81
C PRO A 192 3.64 2.41 -9.34
N THR A 193 4.54 3.36 -9.11
CA THR A 193 5.96 3.23 -9.48
C THR A 193 6.64 2.14 -8.65
N ILE A 194 6.36 2.11 -7.34
CA ILE A 194 6.92 1.14 -6.40
C ILE A 194 6.40 -0.26 -6.73
N ARG A 195 5.07 -0.39 -6.91
CA ARG A 195 4.44 -1.66 -7.29
C ARG A 195 5.00 -2.24 -8.59
N ARG A 196 5.17 -1.42 -9.63
CA ARG A 196 5.76 -1.89 -10.91
C ARG A 196 7.20 -2.36 -10.76
N LEU A 197 7.98 -1.68 -9.92
CA LEU A 197 9.35 -2.11 -9.63
C LEU A 197 9.35 -3.47 -8.92
N LEU A 198 8.56 -3.60 -7.85
CA LEU A 198 8.46 -4.86 -7.09
C LEU A 198 7.99 -6.04 -7.96
N GLN A 199 7.13 -5.79 -8.94
CA GLN A 199 6.67 -6.81 -9.89
C GLN A 199 7.72 -7.20 -10.95
N ALA A 200 8.74 -6.37 -11.17
CA ALA A 200 9.74 -6.56 -12.22
C ALA A 200 11.12 -6.96 -11.68
N ILE A 201 11.35 -6.82 -10.38
CA ILE A 201 12.62 -7.17 -9.72
C ILE A 201 12.81 -8.68 -9.69
N ASP A 202 14.04 -9.11 -9.95
CA ASP A 202 14.54 -10.42 -9.60
C ASP A 202 14.89 -10.46 -8.09
N ILE A 203 14.09 -11.18 -7.31
CA ILE A 203 14.24 -11.28 -5.85
C ILE A 203 15.53 -12.04 -5.49
N GLU A 204 15.91 -13.07 -6.27
CA GLU A 204 17.11 -13.87 -5.99
C GLU A 204 18.40 -13.07 -6.21
N GLN A 205 18.41 -12.20 -7.22
CA GLN A 205 19.53 -11.26 -7.42
C GLN A 205 19.61 -10.24 -6.27
N LEU A 206 18.46 -9.75 -5.81
CA LEU A 206 18.37 -8.76 -4.73
C LEU A 206 18.86 -9.34 -3.40
N GLU A 207 18.42 -10.54 -3.03
CA GLU A 207 18.81 -11.21 -1.79
C GLU A 207 20.31 -11.48 -1.73
N ARG A 208 20.91 -11.96 -2.83
CA ARG A 208 22.37 -12.20 -2.91
C ARG A 208 23.20 -10.94 -2.67
N GLN A 209 22.71 -9.78 -3.09
CA GLN A 209 23.45 -8.50 -2.96
C GLN A 209 23.19 -7.80 -1.61
N LEU A 210 22.05 -8.06 -0.98
CA LEU A 210 21.62 -7.36 0.25
C LEU A 210 21.70 -8.21 1.53
N GLY A 211 21.80 -9.53 1.43
CA GLY A 211 21.79 -10.45 2.58
C GLY A 211 22.82 -10.08 3.66
N ASP A 212 24.07 -9.86 3.27
CA ASP A 212 25.16 -9.57 4.22
C ASP A 212 24.99 -8.22 4.95
N TRP A 213 24.42 -7.22 4.27
CA TRP A 213 24.22 -5.88 4.84
C TRP A 213 23.03 -5.84 5.78
N LEU A 214 21.94 -6.52 5.44
CA LEU A 214 20.76 -6.64 6.31
C LEU A 214 21.12 -7.37 7.62
N HIS A 215 21.97 -8.40 7.56
CA HIS A 215 22.50 -9.03 8.77
C HIS A 215 23.33 -8.08 9.64
N THR A 216 24.06 -7.15 9.04
CA THR A 216 24.84 -6.14 9.78
C THR A 216 23.94 -5.08 10.44
N GLN A 217 22.80 -4.74 9.83
CA GLN A 217 21.87 -3.72 10.34
C GLN A 217 20.78 -4.29 11.26
N GLY A 218 20.54 -5.60 11.22
CA GLY A 218 19.55 -6.32 12.04
C GLY A 218 19.99 -6.62 13.48
N VAL A 219 21.22 -6.28 13.87
CA VAL A 219 21.75 -6.50 15.24
C VAL A 219 21.44 -5.33 16.19
N ALA A 220 20.61 -4.37 15.77
CA ALA A 220 20.12 -3.29 16.65
C ALA A 220 18.81 -3.65 17.39
N ASP A 221 18.35 -4.90 17.35
CA ASP A 221 17.35 -5.42 18.28
C ASP A 221 18.10 -6.24 19.34
N GLU A 222 18.15 -5.73 20.57
CA GLU A 222 18.69 -6.47 21.71
C GLU A 222 18.02 -7.86 21.79
N PRO A 223 18.76 -8.91 22.16
CA PRO A 223 18.14 -10.18 22.49
C PRO A 223 17.27 -9.97 23.73
N VAL A 224 15.96 -10.07 23.55
CA VAL A 224 15.00 -10.18 24.65
C VAL A 224 15.35 -11.45 25.44
N ALA A 225 15.98 -11.26 26.59
CA ALA A 225 16.10 -12.24 27.66
C ALA A 225 14.76 -12.38 28.39
#